data_AF-A0A381LI38-F1
#
_entry.id   AF-A0A381LI38-F1
#
_cell.length_a   1.000
_cell.length_b   1.000
_cell.length_c   1.000
_cell.angle_alpha   90.00
_cell.angle_beta   90.00
_cell.angle_gamma   90.00
#
_symmetry.space_group_name_H-M   'P 1'
#
loop_
_entity.id
_entity.type
_entity.pdbx_description
1 polymer ?
#
loop_
_entity_poly.entity_id
_entity_poly.type
_entity_poly.pdbx_seq_one_letter_code
_entity_poly.pdbx_strand_id
1 'polypeptide(L)'
;MKILSAISASTFPVLLLLGTVVQGNVLKCATGKEFDNRHIGELASQAEYQYNHHSYPLGPDGRICKAHEFDIPLAHTRATISYLVQVCESMEGYRLYEWYNSKWVICE
;
A
#
# COMPACT_ATOMS: atom_id res chain seq x y z
N MET A 1 70.38 18.83 7.65
CA MET A 1 69.51 17.67 7.34
C MET A 1 68.11 18.00 7.84
N LYS A 2 67.12 18.05 6.94
CA LYS A 2 65.70 18.31 7.26
C LYS A 2 64.96 16.98 7.12
N ILE A 3 64.43 16.47 8.21
CA ILE A 3 63.52 15.32 8.21
C ILE A 3 62.25 15.84 8.88
N LEU A 4 61.22 16.08 8.07
CA LEU A 4 59.87 16.31 8.55
C LEU A 4 59.03 15.20 7.95
N SER A 5 58.78 14.18 8.76
CA SER A 5 57.86 13.10 8.48
C SER A 5 56.70 13.23 9.45
N ALA A 6 55.52 13.54 8.93
CA ALA A 6 54.25 13.23 9.59
C ALA A 6 53.14 13.33 8.53
N ILE A 7 52.83 12.20 7.91
CA ILE A 7 51.62 12.00 7.09
C ILE A 7 50.49 11.76 8.10
N SER A 8 49.61 12.74 8.28
CA SER A 8 48.36 12.55 9.01
C SER A 8 47.29 12.10 8.03
N ALA A 9 47.01 10.80 8.01
CA ALA A 9 45.92 10.21 7.27
C ALA A 9 44.63 10.37 8.09
N SER A 10 43.81 11.36 7.76
CA SER A 10 42.44 11.47 8.29
C SER A 10 41.52 10.55 7.48
N THR A 11 41.31 9.34 8.00
CA THR A 11 40.21 8.48 7.55
C THR A 11 38.89 9.11 7.98
N PHE A 12 38.18 9.72 7.05
CA PHE A 12 36.79 10.14 7.25
C PHE A 12 35.91 8.89 7.27
N PRO A 13 35.27 8.53 8.41
CA PRO A 13 34.19 7.56 8.35
C PRO A 13 33.00 8.26 7.68
N VAL A 14 32.74 7.94 6.42
CA VAL A 14 31.45 8.25 5.79
C VAL A 14 30.40 7.46 6.56
N LEU A 15 29.68 8.13 7.47
CA LEU A 15 28.43 7.62 8.00
C LEU A 15 27.45 7.50 6.83
N LEU A 16 27.41 6.31 6.23
CA LEU A 16 26.29 5.87 5.41
C LEU A 16 25.08 5.77 6.34
N LEU A 17 24.33 6.86 6.45
CA LEU A 17 22.94 6.85 6.89
C LEU A 17 22.14 6.07 5.84
N LEU A 18 22.26 4.75 5.88
CA LEU A 18 21.27 3.85 5.32
C LEU A 18 19.99 4.08 6.12
N GLY A 19 19.19 5.06 5.66
CA GLY A 19 17.79 5.10 6.02
C GLY A 19 17.23 3.72 5.73
N THR A 20 16.72 3.06 6.75
CA THR A 20 16.11 1.74 6.64
C THR A 20 15.01 1.85 5.59
N VAL A 21 15.26 1.32 4.39
CA VAL A 21 14.20 1.05 3.42
C VAL A 21 13.32 0.03 4.12
N VAL A 22 12.19 0.48 4.66
CA VAL A 22 11.13 -0.43 5.09
C VAL A 22 10.65 -1.07 3.80
N GLN A 23 11.18 -2.24 3.49
CA GLN A 23 10.76 -3.08 2.38
C GLN A 23 9.40 -3.68 2.76
N GLY A 24 8.39 -2.81 2.89
CA GLY A 24 7.00 -3.21 2.99
C GLY A 24 6.54 -3.68 1.63
N ASN A 25 5.86 -4.81 1.56
CA ASN A 25 5.20 -5.23 0.33
C ASN A 25 4.19 -4.14 -0.05
N VAL A 26 4.37 -3.54 -1.23
CA VAL A 26 3.51 -2.49 -1.78
C VAL A 26 2.50 -3.14 -2.71
N LEU A 27 1.23 -2.73 -2.62
CA LEU A 27 0.18 -3.10 -3.59
C LEU A 27 0.05 -2.01 -4.64
N LYS A 28 0.02 -2.39 -5.92
CA LYS A 28 -0.10 -1.50 -7.06
C LYS A 28 -1.44 -1.68 -7.76
N CYS A 29 -2.15 -0.59 -7.96
CA CYS A 29 -3.46 -0.57 -8.63
C CYS A 29 -3.35 -0.23 -10.13
N ALA A 30 -4.46 -0.34 -10.87
CA ALA A 30 -4.47 -0.16 -12.33
C ALA A 30 -4.10 1.27 -12.76
N THR A 31 -4.36 2.28 -11.91
CA THR A 31 -3.92 3.66 -12.15
C THR A 31 -2.44 3.91 -11.83
N GLY A 32 -1.73 2.88 -11.34
CA GLY A 32 -0.35 3.00 -10.87
C GLY A 32 -0.23 3.56 -9.45
N LYS A 33 -1.35 3.79 -8.75
CA LYS A 33 -1.33 4.13 -7.33
C LYS A 33 -0.76 2.96 -6.53
N GLU A 34 0.13 3.31 -5.61
CA GLU A 34 0.82 2.36 -4.73
C GLU A 34 0.37 2.56 -3.27
N PHE A 35 0.20 1.44 -2.56
CA PHE A 35 -0.21 1.40 -1.16
C PHE A 35 0.71 0.51 -0.35
N ASP A 36 1.14 1.00 0.81
CA ASP A 36 1.86 0.18 1.78
C ASP A 36 0.91 -0.83 2.45
N ASN A 37 1.31 -2.11 2.50
CA ASN A 37 0.47 -3.15 3.10
C ASN A 37 0.13 -2.89 4.57
N ARG A 38 0.98 -2.21 5.36
CA ARG A 38 0.63 -1.89 6.75
C ARG A 38 -0.59 -0.97 6.78
N HIS A 39 -0.60 0.06 5.95
CA HIS A 39 -1.71 0.99 5.86
C HIS A 39 -3.00 0.29 5.42
N ILE A 40 -2.93 -0.61 4.43
CA ILE A 40 -4.12 -1.38 4.02
C ILE A 40 -4.58 -2.33 5.14
N GLY A 41 -3.66 -2.89 5.92
CA GLY A 41 -4.01 -3.69 7.10
C GLY A 41 -4.77 -2.90 8.16
N GLU A 42 -4.41 -1.63 8.38
CA GLU A 42 -5.16 -0.73 9.27
C GLU A 42 -6.58 -0.47 8.75
N LEU A 43 -6.74 -0.22 7.45
CA LEU A 43 -8.07 -0.06 6.83
C LEU A 43 -8.88 -1.36 6.85
N ALA A 44 -8.23 -2.52 6.69
CA ALA A 44 -8.88 -3.82 6.77
C ALA A 44 -9.52 -4.06 8.14
N SER A 45 -8.91 -3.54 9.23
CA SER A 45 -9.47 -3.62 10.58
C SER A 45 -10.80 -2.86 10.76
N GLN A 46 -11.10 -1.94 9.84
CA GLN A 46 -12.33 -1.13 9.82
C GLN A 46 -13.40 -1.70 8.89
N ALA A 47 -13.15 -2.85 8.26
CA ALA A 47 -14.09 -3.46 7.33
C ALA A 47 -15.31 -4.03 8.06
N GLU A 48 -16.50 -3.72 7.54
CA GLU A 48 -17.79 -4.20 8.07
C GLU A 48 -18.63 -4.85 6.98
N TYR A 49 -19.64 -5.62 7.36
CA TYR A 49 -20.56 -6.23 6.39
C TYR A 49 -21.45 -5.14 5.75
N GLN A 50 -21.37 -5.00 4.43
CA GLN A 50 -22.17 -4.05 3.66
C GLN A 50 -23.15 -4.79 2.74
N TYR A 51 -24.27 -5.26 3.30
CA TYR A 51 -25.23 -6.13 2.60
C TYR A 51 -25.93 -5.50 1.38
N ASN A 52 -25.95 -4.17 1.29
CA ASN A 52 -26.66 -3.44 0.22
C ASN A 52 -25.76 -3.05 -0.96
N HIS A 53 -24.45 -3.33 -0.91
CA HIS A 53 -23.51 -3.00 -1.98
C HIS A 53 -23.33 -4.18 -2.94
N HIS A 54 -24.29 -4.34 -3.85
CA HIS A 54 -24.28 -5.41 -4.86
C HIS A 54 -23.13 -5.33 -5.88
N SER A 55 -22.46 -4.17 -5.97
CA SER A 55 -21.32 -3.99 -6.86
C SER A 55 -20.02 -4.53 -6.28
N TYR A 56 -19.92 -4.77 -4.96
CA TYR A 56 -18.68 -5.23 -4.35
C TYR A 56 -18.29 -6.63 -4.83
N PRO A 57 -16.97 -6.90 -4.99
CA PRO A 57 -16.49 -8.23 -5.33
C PRO A 57 -16.99 -9.27 -4.34
N LEU A 58 -17.36 -10.45 -4.81
CA LEU A 58 -17.60 -11.58 -3.92
C LEU A 58 -16.26 -12.19 -3.48
N GLY A 59 -16.23 -12.68 -2.25
CA GLY A 59 -15.11 -13.45 -1.74
C GLY A 59 -15.05 -14.87 -2.32
N PRO A 60 -14.14 -15.70 -1.81
CA PRO A 60 -14.14 -17.13 -2.10
C PRO A 60 -15.52 -17.75 -1.90
N ASP A 61 -15.86 -18.72 -2.74
CA ASP A 61 -17.15 -19.43 -2.72
C ASP A 61 -18.38 -18.52 -2.96
N GLY A 62 -18.19 -17.32 -3.51
CA GLY A 62 -19.28 -16.39 -3.83
C GLY A 62 -19.90 -15.72 -2.60
N ARG A 63 -19.21 -15.72 -1.47
CA ARG A 63 -19.72 -15.14 -0.21
C ARG A 63 -19.52 -13.64 -0.14
N ILE A 64 -20.43 -12.95 0.56
CA ILE A 64 -20.26 -11.55 0.93
C ILE A 64 -19.18 -11.48 2.02
N CYS A 65 -18.24 -10.56 1.86
CA CYS A 65 -17.17 -10.30 2.82
C CYS A 65 -17.37 -8.94 3.48
N LYS A 66 -16.64 -8.71 4.58
CA LYS A 66 -16.54 -7.38 5.16
C LYS A 66 -15.79 -6.47 4.18
N ALA A 67 -16.18 -5.21 4.11
CA ALA A 67 -15.56 -4.24 3.23
C ALA A 67 -15.45 -2.85 3.86
N HIS A 68 -14.37 -2.15 3.53
CA HIS A 68 -14.16 -0.74 3.84
C HIS A 68 -13.88 0.01 2.52
N GLU A 69 -14.80 0.88 2.11
CA GLU A 69 -14.65 1.72 0.91
C GLU A 69 -14.09 3.09 1.30
N PHE A 70 -13.15 3.60 0.52
CA PHE A 70 -12.57 4.93 0.70
C PHE A 70 -12.21 5.57 -0.64
N ASP A 71 -12.24 6.89 -0.69
CA ASP A 71 -11.95 7.66 -1.91
C ASP A 71 -10.63 8.41 -1.80
N ILE A 72 -9.83 8.40 -2.88
CA ILE A 72 -8.66 9.26 -3.02
C ILE A 72 -8.87 10.24 -4.19
N PRO A 73 -8.63 11.54 -3.99
CA PRO A 73 -8.63 12.51 -5.09
C PRO A 73 -7.55 12.21 -6.12
N LEU A 74 -7.91 12.28 -7.40
CA LEU A 74 -6.95 12.23 -8.50
C LEU A 74 -6.18 13.54 -8.58
N ALA A 75 -4.85 13.45 -8.66
CA ALA A 75 -4.00 14.63 -8.81
C ALA A 75 -4.44 15.47 -10.01
N HIS A 76 -4.56 16.78 -9.80
CA HIS A 76 -4.92 17.76 -10.83
C HIS A 76 -6.32 17.64 -11.43
N THR A 77 -7.24 16.88 -10.81
CA THR A 77 -8.65 16.84 -11.22
C THR A 77 -9.58 17.00 -10.02
N ARG A 78 -10.88 17.24 -10.26
CA ARG A 78 -11.92 17.17 -9.22
C ARG A 78 -12.47 15.76 -9.03
N ALA A 79 -11.93 14.77 -9.73
CA ALA A 79 -12.40 13.40 -9.66
C ALA A 79 -11.77 12.68 -8.46
N THR A 80 -12.52 11.74 -7.90
CA THR A 80 -12.02 10.77 -6.92
C THR A 80 -11.95 9.39 -7.57
N ILE A 81 -11.05 8.56 -7.06
CA ILE A 81 -11.05 7.12 -7.32
C ILE A 81 -11.43 6.43 -6.03
N SER A 82 -12.39 5.53 -6.14
CA SER A 82 -12.85 4.68 -5.04
C SER A 82 -11.99 3.43 -4.95
N TYR A 83 -11.65 3.06 -3.73
CA TYR A 83 -10.90 1.88 -3.37
C TYR A 83 -11.70 1.08 -2.33
N LEU A 84 -11.53 -0.23 -2.34
CA LEU A 84 -12.24 -1.14 -1.47
C LEU A 84 -11.26 -2.11 -0.83
N VAL A 85 -11.16 -2.10 0.50
CA VAL A 85 -10.47 -3.15 1.25
C VAL A 85 -11.49 -4.22 1.64
N GLN A 86 -11.20 -5.48 1.32
CA GLN A 86 -12.07 -6.61 1.59
C GLN A 86 -11.41 -7.62 2.54
N VAL A 87 -12.17 -8.07 3.53
CA VAL A 87 -11.76 -9.10 4.50
C VAL A 87 -12.81 -10.21 4.53
N CYS A 88 -12.39 -11.43 4.17
CA CYS A 88 -13.24 -12.62 4.12
C CYS A 88 -12.83 -13.61 5.21
N GLU A 89 -13.79 -14.25 5.87
CA GLU A 89 -13.50 -15.27 6.90
C GLU A 89 -12.72 -16.48 6.36
N SER A 90 -12.87 -16.79 5.07
CA SER A 90 -12.18 -17.89 4.39
C SER A 90 -10.79 -17.53 3.86
N MET A 91 -10.29 -16.31 4.11
CA MET A 91 -8.99 -15.85 3.62
C MET A 91 -8.05 -15.48 4.75
N GLU A 92 -6.77 -15.79 4.60
CA GLU A 92 -5.72 -15.18 5.41
C GLU A 92 -5.41 -13.79 4.85
N GLY A 93 -5.85 -12.74 5.55
CA GLY A 93 -5.54 -11.35 5.23
C GLY A 93 -6.66 -10.58 4.54
N TYR A 94 -6.29 -9.68 3.63
CA TYR A 94 -7.19 -8.76 2.94
C TYR A 94 -6.87 -8.67 1.45
N ARG A 95 -7.81 -8.12 0.67
CA ARG A 95 -7.60 -7.70 -0.72
C ARG A 95 -7.90 -6.21 -0.86
N LEU A 96 -7.11 -5.52 -1.66
CA LEU A 96 -7.39 -4.15 -2.09
C LEU A 96 -7.91 -4.17 -3.53
N TYR A 97 -8.98 -3.43 -3.78
CA TYR A 97 -9.51 -3.19 -5.11
C TYR A 97 -9.55 -1.70 -5.41
N GLU A 98 -9.44 -1.37 -6.69
CA GLU A 98 -9.64 -0.05 -7.27
C GLU A 98 -10.87 -0.07 -8.20
N TRP A 99 -11.74 0.94 -8.12
CA TRP A 99 -12.80 1.13 -9.10
C TRP A 99 -12.23 1.72 -10.39
N TYR A 100 -12.03 0.88 -11.40
CA TYR A 100 -11.38 1.25 -12.66
C TYR A 100 -12.14 0.67 -13.85
N ASN A 101 -12.42 1.52 -14.87
CA ASN A 101 -13.20 1.15 -16.06
C ASN A 101 -14.54 0.47 -15.71
N SER A 102 -15.30 1.07 -14.78
CA SER A 102 -16.64 0.63 -14.36
C SER A 102 -16.69 -0.77 -13.74
N LYS A 103 -15.59 -1.22 -13.12
CA LYS A 103 -15.52 -2.47 -12.35
C LYS A 103 -14.48 -2.36 -11.23
N TRP A 104 -14.59 -3.22 -10.23
CA TRP A 104 -13.53 -3.40 -9.23
C TRP A 104 -12.39 -4.24 -9.81
N VAL A 105 -11.17 -3.72 -9.73
CA VAL A 105 -9.94 -4.38 -10.19
C VAL A 105 -9.04 -4.57 -8.98
N ILE A 106 -8.50 -5.78 -8.79
CA ILE A 106 -7.59 -6.08 -7.68
C ILE A 106 -6.27 -5.32 -7.86
N CYS A 107 -5.69 -4.85 -6.76
CA CYS A 107 -4.33 -4.30 -6.72
C CYS A 107 -3.35 -5.39 -6.29
N GLU A 108 -2.18 -5.47 -6.93
CA GLU A 108 -1.16 -6.53 -6.76
C GLU A 108 0.23 -5.98 -6.40
#